data_AF-A0A2V9KPH0-F1
#
_entry.id   AF-A0A2V9KPH0-F1
#
_cell.length_a   1.000
_cell.length_b   1.000
_cell.length_c   1.000
_cell.angle_alpha   90.00
_cell.angle_beta   90.00
_cell.angle_gamma   90.00
#
_symmetry.space_group_name_H-M   'P 1'
#
loop_
_entity.id
_entity.type
_entity.pdbx_description
1 polymer ?
#
loop_
_entity_poly.entity_id
_entity_poly.type
_entity_poly.pdbx_seq_one_letter_code
_entity_poly.pdbx_strand_id
1 'polypeptide(L)' 'MALLAVSSLLDGILGSGEDRHIAAWRCVKVTDSSEEVEEDGTIIQRERERFTNELTLVFASGKTAILR' A
#
# COMPACT_ATOMS: atom_id res chain seq x y z
N MET A 1 -20.02 -7.63 0.16
CA MET A 1 -18.78 -8.42 -0.06
C MET A 1 -17.59 -7.68 0.55
N ALA A 2 -17.49 -7.63 1.88
CA ALA A 2 -16.36 -6.96 2.57
C ALA A 2 -15.29 -7.96 3.07
N LEU A 3 -15.55 -9.27 2.96
CA LEU A 3 -14.64 -10.31 3.45
C LEU A 3 -13.44 -10.58 2.52
N LEU A 4 -13.59 -10.36 1.20
CA LEU A 4 -12.54 -10.68 0.22
C LEU A 4 -11.41 -9.63 0.16
N ALA A 5 -11.73 -8.37 0.49
CA ALA A 5 -10.73 -7.30 0.51
C ALA A 5 -9.85 -7.33 1.77
N VAL A 6 -10.34 -7.94 2.86
CA VAL A 6 -9.59 -8.05 4.13
C VAL A 6 -8.77 -9.35 4.19
N SER A 7 -9.13 -10.38 3.42
CA SER A 7 -8.32 -11.61 3.35
C SER A 7 -6.94 -11.38 2.71
N SER A 8 -6.80 -10.37 1.86
CA SER A 8 -5.50 -9.92 1.32
C SER A 8 -4.84 -8.84 2.19
N LEU A 9 -5.19 -8.72 3.47
CA LEU A 9 -4.48 -7.90 4.46
C LEU A 9 -4.11 -8.74 5.69
N LEU A 10 -4.17 -10.07 5.55
CA LEU A 10 -3.75 -10.99 6.58
C LEU A 10 -2.27 -11.28 6.40
N ASP A 11 -1.50 -10.97 7.43
CA ASP A 11 -0.15 -11.49 7.54
C ASP A 11 -0.23 -13.02 7.64
N GLY A 12 0.55 -13.73 6.83
CA GLY A 12 0.39 -15.18 6.72
C GLY A 12 1.53 -15.88 6.02
N ILE A 13 1.69 -17.17 6.34
CA ILE A 13 2.62 -18.05 5.63
C ILE A 13 1.88 -18.63 4.43
N LEU A 14 2.39 -18.37 3.24
CA LEU A 14 1.84 -18.77 1.95
C LEU A 14 2.88 -19.53 1.15
N GLY A 15 2.44 -20.13 0.04
CA GLY A 15 3.32 -20.91 -0.84
C GLY A 15 3.78 -22.25 -0.27
N SER A 16 4.65 -22.94 -1.01
CA SER A 16 5.18 -24.25 -0.65
C SER A 16 6.59 -24.44 -1.20
N GLY A 17 7.35 -25.41 -0.67
CA GLY A 17 8.72 -25.68 -1.10
C GLY A 17 9.62 -24.44 -0.97
N GLU A 18 10.39 -24.15 -2.02
CA GLU A 18 11.28 -22.99 -2.09
C GLU A 18 10.53 -21.65 -2.19
N ASP A 19 9.29 -21.68 -2.67
CA ASP A 19 8.41 -20.51 -2.81
C ASP A 19 7.59 -20.22 -1.55
N ARG A 20 7.78 -20.98 -0.47
CA ARG A 20 7.16 -20.67 0.82
C ARG A 20 7.62 -19.29 1.28
N HIS A 21 6.68 -18.44 1.69
CA HIS A 21 6.98 -17.07 2.12
C HIS A 21 6.02 -16.57 3.19
N ILE A 22 6.48 -15.58 3.96
CA ILE A 22 5.64 -14.77 4.82
C ILE A 22 5.19 -13.56 4.01
N ALA A 23 3.88 -13.34 3.93
CA ALA A 23 3.28 -12.11 3.45
C ALA A 23 3.06 -11.17 4.65
N ALA A 24 3.55 -9.93 4.53
CA ALA A 24 3.36 -8.87 5.51
C ALA A 24 2.71 -7.67 4.81
N TRP A 25 1.50 -7.30 5.21
CA TRP A 25 0.73 -6.23 4.60
C TRP A 25 0.80 -4.94 5.40
N ARG A 26 0.89 -3.81 4.70
CA ARG A 26 0.90 -2.49 5.31
C ARG A 26 -0.02 -1.54 4.55
N CYS A 27 -0.93 -0.90 5.29
CA CYS A 27 -1.67 0.24 4.80
C CYS A 27 -0.83 1.51 4.96
N VAL A 28 -0.64 2.25 3.87
CA VAL A 28 0.16 3.47 3.79
C VAL A 28 -0.76 4.64 3.48
N LYS A 29 -0.81 5.63 4.37
CA LYS A 29 -1.50 6.90 4.10
C LYS A 29 -0.64 7.75 3.17
N VAL A 30 -1.24 8.22 2.09
CA VAL A 30 -0.65 9.14 1.11
C VAL A 30 -1.48 10.40 1.12
N THR A 31 -0.81 11.54 1.29
CA THR A 31 -1.41 12.87 1.18
C THR A 31 -0.85 13.54 -0.05
N ASP A 32 -1.70 13.76 -1.04
CA ASP A 32 -1.39 14.53 -2.23
C ASP A 32 -1.83 15.99 -1.97
N SER A 33 -0.93 16.95 -2.16
CA SER A 33 -1.23 18.39 -2.04
C SER A 33 -0.96 19.10 -3.35
N SER A 34 -1.86 20.01 -3.73
CA SER A 34 -1.68 20.88 -4.90
C SER A 34 -2.06 22.31 -4.54
N GLU A 35 -1.34 23.26 -5.12
CA GLU A 35 -1.56 24.70 -4.98
C GLU A 35 -1.82 25.27 -6.37
N GLU A 36 -2.95 25.94 -6.52
CA GLU A 36 -3.34 26.64 -7.74
C GLU A 36 -3.51 28.13 -7.41
N VAL A 37 -2.90 29.00 -8.22
CA VAL A 37 -3.03 30.45 -8.09
C VAL A 37 -3.94 30.94 -9.20
N GLU A 38 -5.08 31.51 -8.84
CA GLU A 38 -6.01 32.11 -9.78
C GLU A 38 -5.51 33.48 -10.28
N GLU A 39 -6.06 33.96 -11.39
CA GLU A 39 -5.66 35.24 -12.01
C GLU A 39 -5.88 36.45 -11.10
N ASP A 40 -6.79 36.35 -10.12
CA ASP A 40 -7.08 37.41 -9.14
C ASP A 40 -6.14 37.38 -7.91
N GLY A 41 -5.19 36.45 -7.88
CA GLY A 41 -4.26 36.25 -6.78
C GLY A 41 -4.78 35.36 -5.65
N THR A 42 -5.97 34.78 -5.79
CA THR A 42 -6.49 33.77 -4.86
C THR A 42 -5.66 32.49 -4.94
N ILE A 43 -5.27 31.97 -3.78
CA ILE A 43 -4.54 30.70 -3.67
C ILE A 43 -5.52 29.60 -3.27
N ILE A 44 -5.70 28.62 -4.13
CA ILE A 44 -6.47 27.41 -3.87
C ILE A 44 -5.51 26.31 -3.46
N GLN A 45 -5.57 25.94 -2.18
CA GLN A 45 -4.86 24.78 -1.65
C GLN A 45 -5.81 23.57 -1.60
N ARG A 46 -5.41 22.47 -2.23
CA ARG A 46 -6.18 21.23 -2.24
C ARG A 46 -5.36 20.10 -1.62
N GLU A 47 -5.93 19.45 -0.63
CA GLU A 47 -5.37 18.25 -0.02
C GLU A 47 -6.25 17.05 -0.31
N ARG A 48 -5.63 15.94 -0.73
CA ARG A 48 -6.29 14.67 -0.95
C ARG A 48 -5.57 13.59 -0.17
N GLU A 49 -6.31 12.96 0.75
CA GLU A 49 -5.82 11.78 1.46
C GLU A 49 -6.31 10.50 0.77
N ARG A 50 -5.40 9.55 0.59
CA ARG A 50 -5.73 8.19 0.14
C ARG A 50 -4.91 7.17 0.90
N PHE A 51 -5.41 5.93 0.97
CA PHE A 51 -4.67 4.81 1.51
C PHE A 51 -4.25 3.88 0.37
N THR A 52 -2.97 3.51 0.34
CA THR A 52 -2.41 2.49 -0.55
C THR A 52 -1.97 1.29 0.28
N ASN A 53 -1.85 0.12 -0.35
CA ASN A 53 -1.40 -1.09 0.32
C ASN A 53 -0.03 -1.49 -0.23
N GLU A 54 0.91 -1.77 0.67
CA GLU A 54 2.21 -2.36 0.35
C GLU A 54 2.23 -3.78 0.90
N LEU A 55 2.70 -4.74 0.09
CA LEU A 55 2.92 -6.13 0.48
C LEU A 55 4.40 -6.45 0.43
N THR A 56 4.96 -6.87 1.56
CA THR A 56 6.31 -7.43 1.64
C THR A 56 6.23 -8.95 1.70
N LEU A 57 6.99 -9.61 0.84
CA LEU A 57 7.17 -11.06 0.84
C LEU A 57 8.57 -11.41 1.34
N VAL A 58 8.67 -12.30 2.31
CA VAL A 58 9.94 -12.87 2.77
C VAL A 58 9.91 -14.37 2.52
N PHE A 59 10.70 -14.83 1.54
CA PHE A 59 10.76 -16.23 1.14
C PHE A 59 11.61 -17.05 2.10
N ALA A 60 11.37 -18.36 2.16
CA ALA A 60 12.15 -19.31 2.96
C ALA A 60 13.64 -19.31 2.58
N SER A 61 13.95 -18.95 1.33
CA SER A 61 15.32 -18.75 0.84
C SER A 61 16.01 -17.49 1.36
N GLY A 62 15.31 -16.63 2.12
CA GLY A 62 15.80 -15.33 2.58
C GLY A 62 15.66 -14.19 1.56
N LYS A 63 15.19 -14.48 0.34
CA LYS A 63 14.86 -13.44 -0.65
C LYS A 63 13.66 -12.62 -0.19
N THR A 64 13.63 -11.35 -0.58
CA THR A 64 12.52 -10.44 -0.28
C THR A 64 11.97 -9.80 -1.54
N ALA A 65 10.65 -9.57 -1.60
CA ALA A 65 10.00 -8.79 -2.65
C ALA A 65 9.02 -7.78 -2.03
N ILE A 66 8.88 -6.61 -2.66
CA ILE A 66 7.93 -5.56 -2.24
C ILE A 66 7.01 -5.25 -3.41
N LEU A 67 5.71 -5.26 -3.15
CA LEU A 67 4.63 -4.96 -4.08
C LEU A 67 3.89 -3.71 -3.59
N ARG A 68 3.71 -2.72 -4.47
CA ARG A 68 3.11 -1.40 -4.17
C ARG A 68 1.98 -1.07 -5.14
#